data_AF-A0A2G4SXH3-F1
#
_entry.id   AF-A0A2G4SXH3-F1
#
_cell.length_a   1.000
_cell.length_b   1.000
_cell.length_c   1.000
_cell.angle_alpha   90.00
_cell.angle_beta   90.00
_cell.angle_gamma   90.00
#
_symmetry.space_group_name_H-M   'P 1'
#
loop_
_entity.id
_entity.type
_entity.pdbx_description
1 polymer ?
#
loop_
_entity_poly.entity_id
_entity_poly.type
_entity_poly.pdbx_seq_one_letter_code
_entity_poly.pdbx_strand_id
1 'polypeptide(L)'
;MSSSAVDIELLSDDEALFEELEKEEDSEIAFMREQRIKEIQSELARRQTLEENKHGVYTEIFKEKEFMDITVKEKYVVGHFFHQDFRRCKIMDTHLEALAKKYYDTRFIKIEVSNAPFLVEKLLVKILPCVIAWKEGYAQTKLVGFDDLGNTDSFTTAALELKLKHAGVIKRKEDPVVQVKKSIFQSNDTDSELEDD
;
A
#
# COMPACT_ATOMS: atom_id res chain seq x y z
N MET A 1 31.79 58.51 42.49
CA MET A 1 32.07 57.05 42.54
C MET A 1 30.73 56.33 42.57
N SER A 2 30.60 55.22 41.84
CA SER A 2 29.41 54.36 41.68
C SER A 2 28.58 54.62 40.41
N SER A 3 28.89 53.89 39.34
CA SER A 3 27.96 53.58 38.23
C SER A 3 28.50 52.44 37.32
N SER A 4 29.24 51.48 37.85
CA SER A 4 29.91 50.43 37.04
C SER A 4 29.39 49.02 37.32
N ALA A 5 28.32 48.86 38.11
CA ALA A 5 27.86 47.56 38.58
C ALA A 5 26.58 47.05 37.89
N VAL A 6 25.88 47.88 37.11
CA VAL A 6 24.52 47.56 36.62
C VAL A 6 24.52 46.91 35.22
N ASP A 7 25.57 47.11 34.42
CA ASP A 7 25.60 46.61 33.03
C ASP A 7 26.13 45.17 32.88
N ILE A 8 26.66 44.55 33.94
CA ILE A 8 27.31 43.22 33.86
C ILE A 8 26.32 42.08 34.16
N GLU A 9 25.29 42.31 34.98
CA GLU A 9 24.31 41.27 35.35
C GLU A 9 23.29 40.98 34.23
N LEU A 10 22.90 41.99 33.44
CA LEU A 10 21.95 41.82 32.32
C LEU A 10 22.54 41.05 31.13
N LEU A 11 23.84 41.22 30.85
CA LEU A 11 24.54 40.45 29.81
C LEU A 11 24.73 38.98 30.18
N SER A 12 24.83 38.67 31.48
CA SER A 12 24.96 37.29 31.97
C SER A 12 23.64 36.52 31.87
N ASP A 13 22.50 37.18 32.06
CA ASP A 13 21.16 36.58 31.98
C ASP A 13 20.77 36.32 30.52
N ASP A 14 21.12 37.25 29.61
CA ASP A 14 20.92 37.08 28.16
C ASP A 14 21.79 35.95 27.59
N GLU A 15 23.08 35.86 27.99
CA GLU A 15 23.98 34.79 27.55
C GLU A 15 23.49 33.41 28.06
N ALA A 16 23.02 33.33 29.30
CA ALA A 16 22.44 32.11 29.87
C ALA A 16 21.14 31.70 29.14
N LEU A 17 20.31 32.67 28.76
CA LEU A 17 19.08 32.42 28.00
C LEU A 17 19.37 31.93 26.58
N PHE A 18 20.40 32.47 25.91
CA PHE A 18 20.86 32.00 24.61
C PHE A 18 21.42 30.57 24.67
N GLU A 19 22.18 30.23 25.72
CA GLU A 19 22.75 28.89 25.88
C GLU A 19 21.68 27.82 26.19
N GLU A 20 20.62 28.19 26.91
CA GLU A 20 19.45 27.32 27.13
C GLU A 20 18.69 27.07 25.81
N LEU A 21 18.47 28.11 25.01
CA LEU A 21 17.80 28.02 23.70
C LEU A 21 18.59 27.18 22.69
N GLU A 22 19.92 27.32 22.61
CA GLU A 22 20.76 26.48 21.74
C GLU A 22 20.71 24.99 22.16
N LYS A 23 20.68 24.69 23.47
CA LYS A 23 20.55 23.32 23.95
C LYS A 23 19.17 22.72 23.65
N GLU A 24 18.12 23.52 23.76
CA GLU A 24 16.76 23.10 23.38
C GLU A 24 16.68 22.84 21.87
N GLU A 25 17.21 23.73 21.02
CA GLU A 25 17.25 23.54 19.56
C GLU A 25 18.06 22.30 19.16
N ASP A 26 19.24 22.08 19.75
CA ASP A 26 20.06 20.88 19.47
C ASP A 26 19.33 19.60 19.89
N SER A 27 18.57 19.63 21.00
CA SER A 27 17.76 18.52 21.48
C SER A 27 16.56 18.24 20.56
N GLU A 28 15.87 19.27 20.10
CA GLU A 28 14.78 19.16 19.12
C GLU A 28 15.28 18.65 17.75
N ILE A 29 16.42 19.15 17.27
CA ILE A 29 17.05 18.69 16.04
C ILE A 29 17.47 17.23 16.16
N ALA A 30 18.01 16.81 17.31
CA ALA A 30 18.35 15.41 17.58
C ALA A 30 17.11 14.52 17.60
N PHE A 31 16.03 14.95 18.26
CA PHE A 31 14.75 14.23 18.29
C PHE A 31 14.15 14.07 16.88
N MET A 32 14.13 15.14 16.09
CA MET A 32 13.63 15.12 14.70
C MET A 32 14.49 14.23 13.79
N ARG A 33 15.81 14.21 14.00
CA ARG A 33 16.72 13.31 13.29
C ARG A 33 16.43 11.85 13.64
N GLU A 34 16.26 11.54 14.93
CA GLU A 34 15.94 10.18 15.38
C GLU A 34 14.58 9.72 14.84
N GLN A 35 13.58 10.60 14.83
CA GLN A 35 12.26 10.30 14.27
C GLN A 35 12.35 10.00 12.76
N ARG A 36 13.07 10.79 11.97
CA ARG A 36 13.28 10.52 10.55
C ARG A 36 14.06 9.23 10.30
N ILE A 37 15.10 8.96 11.09
CA ILE A 37 15.87 7.70 10.99
C ILE A 37 14.96 6.51 11.27
N LYS A 38 14.11 6.60 12.30
CA LYS A 38 13.17 5.55 12.67
C LYS A 38 12.11 5.31 11.59
N GLU A 39 11.60 6.37 10.97
CA GLU A 39 10.69 6.27 9.81
C GLU A 39 11.38 5.58 8.63
N ILE A 40 12.59 6.00 8.26
CA ILE A 40 13.38 5.38 7.18
C ILE A 40 13.67 3.91 7.48
N GLN A 41 14.07 3.59 8.72
CA GLN A 41 14.31 2.21 9.16
C GLN A 41 13.04 1.36 9.10
N SER A 42 11.89 1.91 9.50
CA SER A 42 10.62 1.20 9.44
C SER A 42 10.19 0.90 7.99
N GLU A 43 10.42 1.83 7.06
CA GLU A 43 10.11 1.65 5.64
C GLU A 43 11.06 0.65 4.98
N LEU A 44 12.35 0.66 5.35
CA LEU A 44 13.33 -0.33 4.89
C LEU A 44 13.00 -1.74 5.41
N ALA A 45 12.65 -1.87 6.69
CA ALA A 45 12.22 -3.15 7.26
C ALA A 45 10.92 -3.65 6.60
N ARG A 46 9.99 -2.75 6.29
CA ARG A 46 8.78 -3.08 5.53
C ARG A 46 9.11 -3.57 4.12
N ARG A 47 10.08 -2.96 3.43
CA ARG A 47 10.52 -3.42 2.10
C ARG A 47 11.23 -4.76 2.15
N GLN A 48 12.12 -4.97 3.12
CA GLN A 48 12.83 -6.25 3.28
C GLN A 48 11.88 -7.41 3.61
N THR A 49 10.91 -7.19 4.50
CA THR A 49 9.88 -8.20 4.82
C THR A 49 8.97 -8.52 3.62
N LEU A 50 8.68 -7.54 2.76
CA LEU A 50 7.93 -7.78 1.53
C LEU A 50 8.73 -8.64 0.54
N GLU A 51 10.03 -8.36 0.37
CA GLU A 51 10.92 -9.17 -0.49
C GLU A 51 11.10 -10.61 0.05
N GLU A 52 11.24 -10.78 1.36
CA GLU A 52 11.38 -12.10 2.00
C GLU A 52 10.12 -12.96 1.90
N ASN A 53 8.93 -12.35 1.88
CA ASN A 53 7.64 -13.07 1.86
C ASN A 53 7.20 -13.56 0.47
N LYS A 54 8.08 -13.55 -0.53
CA LYS A 54 7.79 -13.96 -1.92
C LYS A 54 6.67 -13.12 -2.57
N HIS A 55 6.61 -11.84 -2.25
CA HIS A 55 5.71 -10.93 -2.94
C HIS A 55 6.11 -10.80 -4.42
N GLY A 56 5.12 -10.70 -5.31
CA GLY A 56 5.35 -10.65 -6.76
C GLY A 56 5.30 -12.00 -7.49
N VAL A 57 5.19 -13.11 -6.76
CA VAL A 57 5.12 -14.46 -7.31
C VAL A 57 3.80 -15.13 -6.97
N TYR A 58 3.18 -15.77 -7.97
CA TYR A 58 1.99 -16.57 -7.77
C TYR A 58 2.35 -17.94 -7.20
N THR A 59 2.06 -18.18 -5.93
CA THR A 59 2.54 -19.35 -5.19
C THR A 59 1.45 -20.39 -4.97
N GLU A 60 1.77 -21.66 -5.19
CA GLU A 60 0.88 -22.79 -4.86
C GLU A 60 1.09 -23.26 -3.42
N ILE A 61 -0.02 -23.39 -2.69
CA ILE A 61 -0.03 -23.86 -1.30
C ILE A 61 -0.76 -25.21 -1.26
N PHE A 62 -0.11 -26.21 -0.68
CA PHE A 62 -0.63 -27.58 -0.59
C PHE A 62 -1.33 -27.88 0.72
N LYS A 63 -1.14 -27.05 1.76
CA LYS A 63 -1.71 -27.25 3.09
C LYS A 63 -2.71 -26.16 3.42
N GLU A 64 -3.92 -26.55 3.77
CA GLU A 64 -4.99 -25.63 4.15
C GLU A 64 -4.61 -24.69 5.30
N LYS A 65 -3.96 -25.21 6.35
CA LYS A 65 -3.50 -24.41 7.49
C LYS A 65 -2.55 -23.29 7.06
N GLU A 66 -1.63 -23.59 6.15
CA GLU A 66 -0.67 -22.61 5.64
C GLU A 66 -1.37 -21.52 4.83
N PHE A 67 -2.37 -21.88 4.02
CA PHE A 67 -3.18 -20.91 3.29
C PHE A 67 -3.91 -19.95 4.24
N MET A 68 -4.52 -20.49 5.30
CA MET A 68 -5.21 -19.67 6.31
C MET A 68 -4.23 -18.77 7.08
N ASP A 69 -3.08 -19.30 7.49
CA ASP A 69 -2.04 -18.51 8.17
C ASP A 69 -1.56 -17.33 7.31
N ILE A 70 -1.41 -17.52 5.99
CA ILE A 70 -1.03 -16.44 5.07
C ILE A 70 -2.12 -15.38 5.00
N THR A 71 -3.39 -15.77 4.92
CA THR A 71 -4.52 -14.82 4.82
C THR A 71 -4.65 -13.91 6.04
N VAL A 72 -4.16 -14.35 7.21
CA VAL A 72 -4.19 -13.59 8.47
C VAL A 72 -2.91 -12.79 8.70
N LYS A 73 -1.74 -13.33 8.33
CA LYS A 73 -0.44 -12.67 8.53
C LYS A 73 -0.24 -11.48 7.59
N GLU A 74 -0.70 -11.61 6.35
CA GLU A 74 -0.46 -10.61 5.32
C GLU A 74 -1.59 -9.58 5.26
N LYS A 75 -1.24 -8.35 4.88
CA LYS A 75 -2.21 -7.25 4.82
C LYS A 75 -3.20 -7.40 3.67
N TYR A 76 -2.74 -7.84 2.50
CA TYR A 76 -3.58 -8.03 1.32
C TYR A 76 -3.27 -9.37 0.68
N VAL A 77 -4.29 -10.21 0.51
CA VAL A 77 -4.14 -11.55 -0.06
C VAL A 77 -5.21 -11.79 -1.09
N VAL A 78 -4.81 -12.36 -2.22
CA VAL A 78 -5.71 -12.88 -3.25
C VAL A 78 -5.46 -14.37 -3.36
N GLY A 79 -6.48 -15.16 -3.04
CA GLY A 79 -6.42 -16.61 -3.04
C GLY A 79 -7.34 -17.21 -4.09
N HIS A 80 -6.77 -18.05 -4.93
CA HIS A 80 -7.48 -18.78 -5.98
C HIS A 80 -7.69 -20.25 -5.59
N PHE A 81 -8.95 -20.65 -5.50
CA PHE A 81 -9.36 -22.04 -5.36
C PHE A 81 -9.52 -22.63 -6.76
N PHE A 82 -8.69 -23.62 -7.07
CA PHE A 82 -8.62 -24.21 -8.40
C PHE A 82 -8.72 -25.73 -8.37
N HIS A 83 -8.91 -26.32 -9.54
CA HIS A 83 -8.86 -27.76 -9.76
C HIS A 83 -8.28 -28.03 -11.16
N GLN A 84 -7.37 -29.00 -11.27
CA GLN A 84 -6.53 -29.20 -12.47
C GLN A 84 -7.32 -29.53 -13.74
N ASP A 85 -8.45 -30.24 -13.59
CA ASP A 85 -9.33 -30.62 -14.70
C ASP A 85 -10.12 -29.44 -15.32
N PHE A 86 -10.21 -28.30 -14.64
CA PHE A 86 -11.02 -27.17 -15.10
C PHE A 86 -10.19 -26.21 -15.93
N ARG A 87 -10.43 -26.19 -17.26
CA ARG A 87 -9.79 -25.24 -18.19
C ARG A 87 -9.89 -23.78 -17.75
N ARG A 88 -11.05 -23.37 -17.21
CA ARG A 88 -11.29 -22.00 -16.74
C ARG A 88 -10.36 -21.58 -15.60
N CYS A 89 -9.90 -22.52 -14.76
CA CYS A 89 -8.91 -22.24 -13.73
C CYS A 89 -7.55 -21.84 -14.33
N LYS A 90 -7.12 -22.49 -15.42
CA LYS A 90 -5.86 -22.17 -16.11
C LYS A 90 -5.86 -20.75 -16.71
N ILE A 91 -7.03 -20.31 -17.19
CA ILE A 91 -7.21 -18.94 -17.69
C ILE A 91 -7.03 -17.95 -16.52
N MET A 92 -7.71 -18.21 -15.39
CA MET A 92 -7.58 -17.37 -14.19
C MET A 92 -6.14 -17.31 -13.67
N ASP A 93 -5.42 -18.44 -13.67
CA ASP A 93 -4.00 -18.50 -13.28
C ASP A 93 -3.14 -17.55 -14.12
N THR A 94 -3.38 -17.50 -15.45
CA THR A 94 -2.62 -16.63 -16.35
C THR A 94 -2.81 -15.14 -16.01
N HIS A 95 -4.02 -14.73 -15.68
CA HIS A 95 -4.30 -13.35 -15.29
C HIS A 95 -3.75 -13.01 -13.90
N LEU A 96 -3.90 -13.92 -12.92
CA LEU A 96 -3.38 -13.72 -11.57
C LEU A 96 -1.85 -13.68 -11.54
N GLU A 97 -1.17 -14.47 -12.37
CA GLU A 97 0.30 -14.42 -12.48
C GLU A 97 0.79 -13.08 -13.05
N ALA A 98 0.08 -12.53 -14.05
CA ALA A 98 0.38 -11.20 -14.58
C ALA A 98 0.16 -10.10 -13.53
N LEU A 99 -0.90 -10.22 -12.71
CA LEU A 99 -1.20 -9.27 -11.64
C LEU A 99 -0.20 -9.38 -10.48
N ALA A 100 0.25 -10.59 -10.14
CA ALA A 100 1.26 -10.81 -9.11
C ALA A 100 2.53 -10.01 -9.42
N LYS A 101 3.02 -10.08 -10.66
CA LYS A 101 4.22 -9.32 -11.11
C LYS A 101 4.03 -7.80 -11.05
N LYS A 102 2.79 -7.31 -11.14
CA LYS A 102 2.47 -5.87 -11.13
C LYS A 102 2.27 -5.33 -9.71
N TYR A 103 1.70 -6.12 -8.80
CA TYR A 103 1.30 -5.71 -7.45
C TYR A 103 2.08 -6.44 -6.36
N TYR A 104 3.26 -5.92 -6.05
CA TYR A 104 4.12 -6.47 -5.00
C TYR A 104 3.56 -6.26 -3.58
N ASP A 105 2.69 -5.28 -3.34
CA ASP A 105 2.08 -5.10 -2.02
C ASP A 105 1.01 -6.17 -1.69
N THR A 106 0.62 -6.99 -2.66
CA THR A 106 -0.46 -7.97 -2.53
C THR A 106 0.08 -9.38 -2.74
N ARG A 107 -0.27 -10.30 -1.84
CA ARG A 107 0.16 -11.69 -1.96
C ARG A 107 -0.83 -12.51 -2.77
N PHE A 108 -0.35 -13.14 -3.83
CA PHE A 108 -1.16 -13.99 -4.70
C PHE A 108 -0.84 -15.46 -4.44
N ILE A 109 -1.85 -16.21 -4.01
CA ILE A 109 -1.72 -17.63 -3.68
C ILE A 109 -2.81 -18.45 -4.37
N LYS A 110 -2.54 -19.73 -4.56
CA LYS A 110 -3.55 -20.70 -5.03
C LYS A 110 -3.50 -21.98 -4.23
N ILE A 111 -4.65 -22.63 -4.13
CA ILE A 111 -4.80 -23.93 -3.47
C ILE A 111 -5.77 -24.80 -4.26
N GLU A 112 -5.41 -26.07 -4.41
CA GLU A 112 -6.31 -27.05 -5.00
C GLU A 112 -7.44 -27.37 -4.03
N VAL A 113 -8.68 -27.39 -4.51
CA VAL A 113 -9.86 -27.64 -3.65
C VAL A 113 -9.78 -28.96 -2.89
N SER A 114 -9.12 -29.97 -3.45
CA SER A 114 -8.88 -31.28 -2.83
C SER A 114 -8.00 -31.18 -1.57
N ASN A 115 -7.15 -30.16 -1.49
CA ASN A 115 -6.23 -29.93 -0.38
C ASN A 115 -6.80 -29.01 0.72
N ALA A 116 -7.98 -28.41 0.49
CA ALA A 116 -8.62 -27.46 1.41
C ALA A 116 -10.13 -27.71 1.57
N PRO A 117 -10.56 -28.92 1.98
CA PRO A 117 -11.97 -29.26 2.07
C PRO A 117 -12.74 -28.40 3.09
N PHE A 118 -12.11 -28.01 4.21
CA PHE A 118 -12.76 -27.21 5.24
C PHE A 118 -12.97 -25.76 4.79
N LEU A 119 -12.00 -25.14 4.09
CA LEU A 119 -12.17 -23.81 3.49
C LEU A 119 -13.21 -23.83 2.38
N VAL A 120 -13.23 -24.88 1.54
CA VAL A 120 -14.23 -25.04 0.47
C VAL A 120 -15.64 -25.08 1.05
N GLU A 121 -15.84 -25.85 2.12
CA GLU A 121 -17.14 -25.91 2.82
C GLU A 121 -17.46 -24.58 3.52
N LYS A 122 -16.53 -24.04 4.30
CA LYS A 122 -16.76 -22.84 5.11
C LYS A 122 -16.99 -21.58 4.28
N LEU A 123 -16.27 -21.44 3.18
CA LEU A 123 -16.38 -20.32 2.24
C LEU A 123 -17.42 -20.59 1.14
N LEU A 124 -18.11 -21.73 1.18
CA LEU A 124 -19.15 -22.13 0.22
C LEU A 124 -18.65 -22.07 -1.23
N VAL A 125 -17.48 -22.63 -1.51
CA VAL A 125 -16.90 -22.71 -2.85
C VAL A 125 -17.60 -23.83 -3.63
N LYS A 126 -18.65 -23.47 -4.38
CA LYS A 126 -19.44 -24.42 -5.18
C LYS A 126 -19.08 -24.45 -6.67
N ILE A 127 -18.52 -23.36 -7.17
CA ILE A 127 -18.24 -23.16 -8.60
C ILE A 127 -16.77 -22.74 -8.74
N LEU A 128 -16.08 -23.33 -9.71
CA LEU A 128 -14.68 -23.04 -10.02
C LEU A 128 -14.53 -22.37 -11.39
N PRO A 129 -13.55 -21.47 -11.57
CA PRO A 129 -12.60 -20.98 -10.56
C PRO A 129 -13.27 -20.08 -9.50
N CYS A 130 -12.76 -20.08 -8.27
CA CYS A 130 -13.23 -19.15 -7.22
C CYS A 130 -12.05 -18.36 -6.67
N VAL A 131 -12.09 -17.04 -6.79
CA VAL A 131 -11.05 -16.14 -6.27
C VAL A 131 -11.63 -15.34 -5.13
N ILE A 132 -10.95 -15.35 -3.99
CA ILE A 132 -11.34 -14.58 -2.82
C ILE A 132 -10.23 -13.59 -2.51
N ALA A 133 -10.63 -12.37 -2.16
CA ALA A 133 -9.70 -11.32 -1.80
C ALA A 133 -9.87 -10.98 -0.32
N TRP A 134 -8.77 -10.99 0.42
CA TRP A 134 -8.70 -10.64 1.83
C TRP A 134 -7.94 -9.35 2.05
N LYS A 135 -8.43 -8.56 3.00
CA LYS A 135 -7.76 -7.38 3.53
C LYS A 135 -7.73 -7.49 5.05
N GLU A 136 -6.53 -7.46 5.61
CA GLU A 136 -6.29 -7.51 7.07
C GLU A 136 -7.01 -8.70 7.74
N GLY A 137 -6.98 -9.87 7.09
CA GLY A 137 -7.64 -11.10 7.57
C GLY A 137 -9.13 -11.24 7.23
N TYR A 138 -9.79 -10.18 6.76
CA TYR A 138 -11.22 -10.21 6.41
C TYR A 138 -11.44 -10.39 4.92
N ALA A 139 -12.39 -11.26 4.54
CA ALA A 139 -12.77 -11.47 3.15
C ALA A 139 -13.59 -10.27 2.64
N GLN A 140 -13.04 -9.54 1.66
CA GLN A 140 -13.64 -8.34 1.10
C GLN A 140 -14.54 -8.64 -0.10
N THR A 141 -14.11 -9.57 -0.96
CA THR A 141 -14.87 -9.98 -2.12
C THR A 141 -14.61 -11.42 -2.48
N LYS A 142 -15.59 -12.04 -3.12
CA LYS A 142 -15.53 -13.39 -3.67
C LYS A 142 -16.00 -13.33 -5.11
N LEU A 143 -15.10 -13.64 -6.02
CA LEU A 143 -15.35 -13.76 -7.45
C LEU A 143 -15.60 -15.24 -7.75
N VAL A 144 -16.80 -15.54 -8.24
CA VAL A 144 -17.23 -16.91 -8.53
C VAL A 144 -17.31 -17.10 -10.05
N GLY A 145 -16.51 -18.03 -10.57
CA GLY A 145 -16.43 -18.29 -12.00
C GLY A 145 -16.03 -17.05 -12.79
N PHE A 146 -16.69 -16.86 -13.94
CA PHE A 146 -16.53 -15.68 -14.79
C PHE A 146 -17.78 -14.80 -14.78
N ASP A 147 -18.77 -15.09 -13.93
CA ASP A 147 -20.05 -14.36 -13.91
C ASP A 147 -19.82 -12.86 -13.69
N ASP A 148 -18.91 -12.53 -12.77
CA ASP A 148 -18.49 -11.15 -12.48
C ASP A 148 -17.60 -10.50 -13.55
N LEU A 149 -17.13 -11.29 -14.52
CA LEU A 149 -16.17 -10.90 -15.56
C LEU A 149 -16.80 -10.94 -16.97
N GLY A 150 -18.13 -10.98 -17.05
CA GLY A 150 -18.89 -11.01 -18.32
C GLY A 150 -19.13 -12.42 -18.87
N ASN A 151 -18.97 -13.44 -18.03
CA ASN A 151 -19.21 -14.86 -18.31
C ASN A 151 -18.58 -15.37 -19.62
N THR A 152 -17.41 -14.81 -19.96
CA THR A 152 -16.68 -15.14 -21.18
C THR A 152 -15.28 -15.61 -20.83
N ASP A 153 -14.79 -16.63 -21.53
CA ASP A 153 -13.44 -17.20 -21.34
C ASP A 153 -12.32 -16.23 -21.78
N SER A 154 -12.67 -15.09 -22.36
CA SER A 154 -11.76 -14.10 -22.96
C SER A 154 -11.79 -12.75 -22.23
N PHE A 155 -12.05 -12.76 -20.91
CA PHE A 155 -12.03 -11.52 -20.13
C PHE A 155 -10.61 -10.93 -20.07
N THR A 156 -10.52 -9.60 -19.94
CA THR A 156 -9.23 -8.92 -19.90
C THR A 156 -8.66 -8.89 -18.48
N THR A 157 -7.32 -8.91 -18.36
CA THR A 157 -6.65 -8.73 -17.05
C THR A 157 -7.09 -7.43 -16.37
N ALA A 158 -7.40 -6.38 -17.15
CA ALA A 158 -7.88 -5.11 -16.65
C ALA A 158 -9.24 -5.21 -15.93
N ALA A 159 -10.14 -6.10 -16.37
CA ALA A 159 -11.43 -6.31 -15.71
C ALA A 159 -11.25 -6.95 -14.33
N LEU A 160 -10.38 -7.95 -14.23
CA LEU A 160 -10.02 -8.59 -12.96
C LEU A 160 -9.29 -7.61 -12.03
N GLU A 161 -8.35 -6.83 -12.57
CA GLU A 161 -7.65 -5.76 -11.85
C GLU A 161 -8.67 -4.76 -11.27
N LEU A 162 -9.63 -4.31 -12.08
CA LEU A 162 -10.63 -3.35 -11.63
C LEU A 162 -11.44 -3.91 -10.44
N LYS A 163 -11.87 -5.17 -10.49
CA LYS A 163 -12.61 -5.82 -9.40
C LYS A 163 -11.78 -5.92 -8.11
N LEU A 164 -10.53 -6.37 -8.21
CA LEU A 164 -9.61 -6.47 -7.07
C LEU A 164 -9.30 -5.08 -6.47
N LYS A 165 -9.22 -4.06 -7.32
CA LYS A 165 -9.00 -2.68 -6.87
C LYS A 165 -10.21 -2.12 -6.14
N HIS A 166 -11.43 -2.39 -6.59
CA HIS A 166 -12.65 -2.03 -5.86
C HIS A 166 -12.75 -2.73 -4.51
N ALA A 167 -12.25 -3.97 -4.41
CA ALA A 167 -12.14 -4.68 -3.13
C ALA A 167 -11.06 -4.08 -2.19
N GLY A 168 -10.22 -3.17 -2.69
CA GLY A 168 -9.17 -2.50 -1.92
C GLY A 168 -7.99 -3.39 -1.56
N VAL A 169 -7.82 -4.52 -2.26
CA VAL A 169 -6.70 -5.46 -2.02
C VAL A 169 -5.49 -5.18 -2.89
N ILE A 170 -5.66 -4.44 -3.99
CA ILE A 170 -4.56 -3.93 -4.82
C ILE A 170 -4.62 -2.41 -4.86
N LYS A 171 -3.47 -1.76 -4.74
CA LYS A 171 -3.33 -0.31 -4.87
C LYS A 171 -2.56 0.01 -6.14
N ARG A 172 -2.95 1.07 -6.86
CA ARG A 172 -2.05 1.64 -7.88
C ARG A 172 -0.81 2.14 -7.13
N LYS A 173 0.38 1.88 -7.67
CA LYS A 173 1.52 2.77 -7.38
C LYS A 173 1.04 4.16 -7.75
N GLU A 174 0.79 5.00 -6.77
CA GLU A 174 0.70 6.42 -7.03
C GLU A 174 2.08 6.82 -7.53
N ASP A 175 2.16 7.29 -8.78
CA ASP A 175 3.32 8.09 -9.17
C ASP A 175 3.45 9.19 -8.11
N PRO A 176 4.64 9.42 -7.54
CA PRO A 176 4.80 10.43 -6.51
C PRO A 176 4.20 11.73 -7.02
N VAL A 177 3.15 12.20 -6.36
CA VAL A 177 2.47 13.44 -6.70
C VAL A 177 3.48 14.55 -6.48
N VAL A 178 4.16 14.97 -7.55
CA VAL A 178 4.99 16.17 -7.54
C VAL A 178 4.03 17.32 -7.30
N GLN A 179 3.97 17.79 -6.06
CA GLN A 179 3.23 18.99 -5.72
C GLN A 179 3.89 20.17 -6.42
N VAL A 180 3.41 20.50 -7.62
CA VAL A 180 3.74 21.76 -8.29
C VAL A 180 3.11 22.87 -7.46
N LYS A 181 3.90 23.45 -6.56
CA LYS A 181 3.53 24.70 -5.87
C LYS A 181 3.31 25.75 -6.95
N LYS A 182 2.06 26.14 -7.19
CA LYS A 182 1.74 27.29 -8.05
C LYS A 182 2.25 28.55 -7.34
N SER A 183 3.18 29.26 -8.00
CA SER A 183 3.65 30.57 -7.58
C SER A 183 2.48 31.56 -7.53
N ILE A 184 2.34 32.27 -6.42
CA ILE A 184 1.29 33.26 -6.12
C ILE A 184 1.53 34.61 -6.83
N PHE A 185 2.64 34.78 -7.53
CA PHE A 185 2.92 36.02 -8.25
C PHE A 185 2.51 35.93 -9.73
N GLN A 186 1.26 36.27 -10.01
CA GLN A 186 0.92 36.91 -11.27
C GLN A 186 -0.15 37.97 -11.00
N SER A 187 0.31 39.21 -10.96
CA SER A 187 -0.47 40.43 -10.85
C SER A 187 -1.46 40.55 -12.01
N ASN A 188 -2.73 40.72 -11.67
CA ASN A 188 -3.69 41.41 -12.51
C ASN A 188 -3.18 42.84 -12.74
N ASP A 189 -3.10 43.26 -14.00
CA ASP A 189 -3.45 44.64 -14.37
C ASP A 189 -3.68 44.77 -15.89
N THR A 190 -4.79 45.47 -16.19
CA THR A 190 -5.14 46.25 -17.39
C THR A 190 -5.36 45.49 -18.71
N ASP A 191 -6.59 45.37 -19.22
CA ASP A 191 -7.51 46.39 -19.76
C ASP A 191 -7.11 46.88 -21.17
N SER A 192 -7.85 46.41 -22.18
CA SER A 192 -8.28 47.22 -23.32
C SER A 192 -9.34 46.49 -24.13
N GLU A 193 -10.54 47.08 -24.13
CA GLU A 193 -11.59 46.94 -25.12
C GLU A 193 -11.01 47.09 -26.54
N LEU A 194 -11.47 46.27 -27.50
CA LEU A 194 -11.75 46.69 -28.88
C LEU A 194 -12.85 45.80 -29.48
N GLU A 195 -13.92 46.48 -29.92
CA GLU A 195 -15.06 46.00 -30.70
C GLU A 195 -14.69 45.61 -32.16
N ASP A 196 -15.69 45.03 -32.83
CA ASP A 196 -15.87 44.81 -34.29
C ASP A 196 -15.02 43.70 -34.93
N ASP A 197 -15.56 42.71 -35.65
CA ASP A 197 -16.68 42.67 -36.61
C ASP A 197 -17.23 41.21 -36.73
#